data_AF-A0A7Y4UMS1-F1
#
_entry.id   AF-A0A7Y4UMS1-F1
#
_cell.length_a   1.000
_cell.length_b   1.000
_cell.length_c   1.000
_cell.angle_alpha   90.00
_cell.angle_beta   90.00
_cell.angle_gamma   90.00
#
_symmetry.space_group_name_H-M   'P 1'
#
loop_
_entity.id
_entity.type
_entity.pdbx_description
1 polymer ?
#
loop_
_entity_poly.entity_id
_entity_poly.type
_entity_poly.pdbx_seq_one_letter_code
_entity_poly.pdbx_strand_id
1 'polypeptide(L)'
;MNLSSNQNNLLIELKHIELELINGRHQHLRHFVDQYYCYKNNFVKRTGYADWEGIVWNGLVSVEARALGDRKMVVKEHVVPLRVVTQLLIELGNSQNLSCMTIATLLNKYVVFATISKREDELLRKNKLTSSMPKGYYEENDFLYNNLLSRYIATGIVLEETK
;
A
#
# COMPACT_ATOMS: atom_id res chain seq x y z
N MET A 1 -13.47 -18.71 -10.04
CA MET A 1 -13.42 -18.50 -8.58
C MET A 1 -14.59 -17.60 -8.21
N ASN A 2 -15.36 -17.96 -7.18
CA ASN A 2 -16.58 -17.23 -6.81
C ASN A 2 -16.21 -15.83 -6.27
N LEU A 3 -16.73 -14.78 -6.92
CA LEU A 3 -16.65 -13.39 -6.44
C LEU A 3 -17.11 -13.25 -4.98
N SER A 4 -18.02 -14.12 -4.52
CA SER A 4 -18.50 -14.16 -3.14
C SER A 4 -17.41 -14.60 -2.13
N SER A 5 -16.43 -15.41 -2.54
CA SER A 5 -15.36 -15.87 -1.65
C SER A 5 -14.37 -14.74 -1.33
N ASN A 6 -14.02 -13.93 -2.33
CA ASN A 6 -13.11 -12.81 -2.13
C ASN A 6 -13.77 -11.67 -1.34
N GLN A 7 -15.08 -11.44 -1.55
CA GLN A 7 -15.85 -10.49 -0.75
C GLN A 7 -15.88 -10.86 0.73
N ASN A 8 -16.04 -12.15 1.05
CA ASN A 8 -15.96 -12.64 2.43
C ASN A 8 -14.57 -12.42 3.02
N ASN A 9 -13.50 -12.75 2.29
CA ASN A 9 -12.13 -12.53 2.75
C ASN A 9 -11.85 -11.03 3.00
N LEU A 10 -12.30 -10.14 2.11
CA LEU A 10 -12.20 -8.70 2.31
C LEU A 10 -12.83 -8.25 3.62
N LEU A 11 -14.06 -8.71 3.90
CA LEU A 11 -14.76 -8.37 5.13
C LEU A 11 -14.05 -8.93 6.37
N ILE A 12 -13.48 -10.14 6.28
CA ILE A 12 -12.70 -10.74 7.36
C ILE A 12 -11.48 -9.87 7.68
N GLU A 13 -10.71 -9.44 6.67
CA GLU A 13 -9.53 -8.60 6.94
C GLU A 13 -9.90 -7.22 7.49
N LEU A 14 -11.00 -6.62 7.02
CA LEU A 14 -11.51 -5.37 7.59
C LEU A 14 -11.88 -5.52 9.07
N LYS A 15 -12.51 -6.65 9.44
CA LYS A 15 -12.84 -6.95 10.84
C LYS A 15 -11.59 -7.20 11.69
N HIS A 16 -10.57 -7.87 11.15
CA HIS A 16 -9.30 -8.02 11.86
C HIS A 16 -8.66 -6.66 12.15
N ILE A 17 -8.63 -5.76 11.15
CA ILE A 17 -8.11 -4.40 11.33
C ILE A 17 -8.93 -3.65 12.38
N GLU A 18 -10.25 -3.69 12.29
CA GLU A 18 -11.17 -3.05 13.26
C GLU A 18 -10.90 -3.53 14.69
N LEU A 19 -10.78 -4.85 14.90
CA LEU A 19 -10.49 -5.44 16.21
C LEU A 19 -9.11 -5.03 16.74
N GLU A 20 -8.08 -5.06 15.91
CA GLU A 20 -6.73 -4.63 16.30
C GLU A 20 -6.73 -3.15 16.72
N LEU A 21 -7.42 -2.28 15.97
CA LEU A 21 -7.54 -0.86 16.30
C LEU A 21 -8.28 -0.61 17.62
N ILE A 22 -9.43 -1.27 17.85
CA ILE A 22 -10.21 -1.16 19.10
C ILE A 22 -9.37 -1.58 20.32
N ASN A 23 -8.48 -2.55 20.15
CA ASN A 23 -7.65 -3.08 21.23
C ASN A 23 -6.26 -2.42 21.34
N GLY A 24 -5.98 -1.38 20.55
CA GLY A 24 -4.66 -0.73 20.57
C GLY A 24 -3.51 -1.65 20.13
N ARG A 25 -3.81 -2.67 19.33
CA ARG A 25 -2.82 -3.61 18.77
C ARG A 25 -2.51 -3.20 17.34
N HIS A 26 -1.24 -3.08 17.00
CA HIS A 26 -0.82 -2.49 15.72
C HIS A 26 0.22 -3.34 14.99
N GLN A 27 0.82 -4.31 15.68
CA GLN A 27 1.91 -5.15 15.19
C GLN A 27 1.49 -6.07 14.02
N HIS A 28 0.20 -6.41 13.91
CA HIS A 28 -0.31 -7.29 12.86
C HIS A 28 -0.96 -6.54 11.69
N LEU A 29 -1.11 -5.21 11.77
CA LEU A 29 -1.84 -4.44 10.75
C LEU A 29 -1.27 -4.62 9.34
N ARG A 30 0.05 -4.75 9.19
CA ARG A 30 0.68 -5.06 7.90
C ARG A 30 0.05 -6.28 7.23
N HIS A 31 -0.15 -7.35 7.99
CA HIS A 31 -0.63 -8.61 7.43
C HIS A 31 -2.02 -8.45 6.83
N PHE A 32 -2.94 -7.87 7.59
CA PHE A 32 -4.33 -7.67 7.17
C PHE A 32 -4.46 -6.62 6.07
N VAL A 33 -3.65 -5.55 6.11
CA VAL A 33 -3.62 -4.52 5.05
C VAL A 33 -3.15 -5.09 3.71
N ASP A 34 -2.04 -5.84 3.70
CA ASP A 34 -1.51 -6.45 2.49
C ASP A 34 -2.50 -7.51 1.94
N GLN A 35 -3.13 -8.30 2.81
CA GLN A 35 -4.14 -9.28 2.41
C GLN A 35 -5.40 -8.63 1.84
N TYR A 36 -5.91 -7.58 2.48
CA TYR A 36 -7.04 -6.80 1.96
C TYR A 36 -6.77 -6.33 0.54
N TYR A 37 -5.58 -5.76 0.29
CA TYR A 37 -5.19 -5.32 -1.04
C TYR A 37 -5.18 -6.47 -2.06
N CYS A 38 -4.61 -7.62 -1.68
CA CYS A 38 -4.60 -8.81 -2.54
C CYS A 38 -6.00 -9.28 -2.91
N TYR A 39 -6.89 -9.46 -1.92
CA TYR A 39 -8.26 -9.93 -2.19
C TYR A 39 -9.06 -8.93 -3.03
N LYS A 40 -8.86 -7.61 -2.81
CA LYS A 40 -9.54 -6.55 -3.53
C LYS A 40 -9.21 -6.59 -5.03
N ASN A 41 -7.94 -6.84 -5.33
CA ASN A 41 -7.41 -6.84 -6.69
C ASN A 41 -7.35 -8.25 -7.32
N ASN A 42 -7.98 -9.25 -6.70
CA ASN A 42 -7.96 -10.65 -7.13
C ASN A 42 -6.56 -11.28 -7.26
N PHE A 43 -5.57 -10.76 -6.52
CA PHE A 43 -4.28 -11.43 -6.35
C PHE A 43 -4.43 -12.55 -5.33
N VAL A 44 -4.95 -13.69 -5.79
CA VAL A 44 -5.22 -14.87 -4.98
C VAL A 44 -4.61 -16.12 -5.61
N LYS A 45 -4.02 -16.97 -4.77
CA LYS A 45 -3.49 -18.27 -5.19
C LYS A 45 -4.66 -19.22 -5.51
N ARG A 46 -4.37 -20.33 -6.20
CA ARG A 46 -5.37 -21.40 -6.45
C ARG A 46 -6.02 -21.94 -5.18
N THR A 47 -5.32 -21.85 -4.05
CA THR A 47 -5.80 -22.24 -2.71
C THR A 47 -6.76 -21.23 -2.07
N GLY A 48 -6.96 -20.06 -2.68
CA GLY A 48 -7.82 -18.99 -2.16
C GLY A 48 -7.12 -18.00 -1.22
N TYR A 49 -5.85 -18.24 -0.86
CA TYR A 49 -5.06 -17.32 -0.04
C TYR A 49 -4.52 -16.14 -0.85
N ALA A 50 -4.29 -15.00 -0.19
CA ALA A 50 -3.64 -13.83 -0.77
C ALA A 50 -2.31 -14.18 -1.46
N ASP A 51 -2.12 -13.63 -2.65
CA ASP A 51 -0.90 -13.75 -3.45
C ASP A 51 -0.13 -12.43 -3.50
N TRP A 52 0.90 -12.32 -2.68
CA TRP A 52 1.72 -11.11 -2.60
C TRP A 52 2.64 -10.94 -3.81
N GLU A 53 3.05 -12.04 -4.43
CA GLU A 53 3.88 -12.00 -5.64
C GLU A 53 3.04 -11.58 -6.85
N GLY A 54 1.74 -11.90 -6.86
CA GLY A 54 0.79 -11.43 -7.87
C GLY A 54 0.71 -9.90 -7.99
N ILE A 55 1.11 -9.15 -6.96
CA ILE A 55 1.15 -7.68 -7.02
C ILE A 55 2.30 -7.18 -7.92
N VAL A 56 3.41 -7.91 -7.99
CA VAL A 56 4.59 -7.48 -8.74
C VAL A 56 4.20 -7.35 -10.21
N TRP A 57 4.56 -6.21 -10.81
CA TRP A 57 4.21 -5.84 -12.18
C TRP A 57 2.73 -5.55 -12.47
N ASN A 58 1.79 -5.75 -11.54
CA ASN A 58 0.34 -5.55 -11.78
C ASN A 58 -0.22 -4.26 -11.14
N GLY A 59 0.65 -3.28 -10.89
CA GLY A 59 0.29 -1.98 -10.32
C GLY A 59 1.12 -0.87 -10.95
N LEU A 60 1.52 0.12 -10.16
CA LEU A 60 2.48 1.10 -10.64
C LEU A 60 3.84 0.41 -10.83
N VAL A 61 4.53 0.70 -11.94
CA VAL A 61 5.85 0.15 -12.21
C VAL A 61 6.76 1.28 -12.66
N SER A 62 7.92 1.42 -12.04
CA SER A 62 8.90 2.40 -12.52
C SER A 62 9.43 2.05 -13.90
N VAL A 63 9.76 3.07 -14.70
CA VAL A 63 10.40 2.89 -16.01
C VAL A 63 11.65 2.00 -15.93
N GLU A 64 12.50 2.20 -14.92
CA GLU A 64 13.71 1.40 -14.72
C GLU A 64 13.41 -0.07 -14.40
N ALA A 65 12.54 -0.34 -13.41
CA ALA A 65 12.10 -1.70 -13.13
C ALA A 65 11.57 -2.39 -14.39
N ARG A 66 10.72 -1.70 -15.16
CA ARG A 66 10.14 -2.24 -16.39
C ARG A 66 11.21 -2.58 -17.43
N ALA A 67 12.20 -1.70 -17.60
CA ALA A 67 13.33 -1.93 -18.49
C ALA A 67 14.22 -3.11 -18.05
N LEU A 68 14.39 -3.32 -16.74
CA LEU A 68 15.14 -4.47 -16.21
C LEU A 68 14.43 -5.79 -16.51
N GLY A 69 13.10 -5.84 -16.40
CA GLY A 69 12.29 -7.03 -16.68
C GLY A 69 12.58 -8.26 -15.81
N ASP A 70 13.52 -8.16 -14.86
CA ASP A 70 13.95 -9.26 -13.99
C ASP A 70 13.38 -9.10 -12.58
N ARG A 71 12.54 -10.06 -12.17
CA ARG A 71 11.97 -10.15 -10.83
C ARG A 71 13.02 -10.07 -9.72
N LYS A 72 14.24 -10.58 -9.94
CA LYS A 72 15.32 -10.57 -8.94
C LYS A 72 15.92 -9.19 -8.73
N MET A 73 15.72 -8.27 -9.66
CA MET A 73 16.28 -6.91 -9.64
C MET A 73 15.30 -5.86 -9.11
N VAL A 74 14.07 -6.28 -8.78
CA VAL A 74 12.99 -5.39 -8.36
C VAL A 74 12.42 -5.77 -7.00
N VAL A 75 11.71 -4.82 -6.40
CA VAL A 75 11.00 -4.96 -5.14
C VAL A 75 9.58 -4.42 -5.29
N LYS A 76 8.66 -5.02 -4.53
CA LYS A 76 7.32 -4.49 -4.29
C LYS A 76 7.38 -3.59 -3.07
N GLU A 77 6.84 -2.39 -3.20
CA GLU A 77 6.83 -1.40 -2.12
C GLU A 77 5.47 -0.71 -2.05
N HIS A 78 5.07 -0.28 -0.86
CA HIS A 78 3.89 0.55 -0.70
C HIS A 78 4.18 1.96 -1.18
N VAL A 79 3.36 2.55 -2.05
CA VAL A 79 3.52 3.91 -2.57
C VAL A 79 3.50 4.93 -1.43
N VAL A 80 2.48 4.87 -0.58
CA VAL A 80 2.46 5.54 0.73
C VAL A 80 3.05 4.57 1.74
N PRO A 81 4.13 4.92 2.47
CA PRO A 81 4.77 4.00 3.39
C PRO A 81 3.78 3.40 4.39
N LEU A 82 3.88 2.10 4.66
CA LEU A 82 2.95 1.43 5.57
C LEU A 82 2.87 2.15 6.93
N ARG A 83 3.99 2.66 7.46
CA ARG A 83 4.00 3.44 8.71
C ARG A 83 3.00 4.60 8.69
N VAL A 84 2.87 5.31 7.57
CA VAL A 84 1.94 6.42 7.38
C VAL A 84 0.51 5.88 7.31
N VAL A 85 0.27 4.80 6.56
CA VAL A 85 -1.06 4.13 6.52
C VAL A 85 -1.49 3.66 7.91
N THR A 86 -0.58 3.06 8.67
CA THR A 86 -0.84 2.62 10.05
C THR A 86 -1.20 3.79 10.95
N GLN A 87 -0.50 4.93 10.83
CA GLN A 87 -0.82 6.13 11.60
C GLN A 87 -2.24 6.64 11.26
N LEU A 88 -2.61 6.69 9.98
CA LEU A 88 -3.96 7.06 9.54
C LEU A 88 -5.03 6.09 10.08
N LEU A 89 -4.74 4.79 10.11
CA LEU A 89 -5.64 3.78 10.69
C LEU A 89 -5.80 3.97 12.22
N ILE A 90 -4.72 4.27 12.93
CA ILE A 90 -4.77 4.55 14.38
C ILE A 90 -5.62 5.80 14.66
N GLU A 91 -5.43 6.87 13.88
CA GLU A 91 -6.24 8.09 13.97
C GLU A 91 -7.73 7.79 13.71
N LEU A 92 -8.03 6.96 12.70
CA LEU A 92 -9.39 6.50 12.44
C LEU A 92 -9.95 5.67 13.63
N GLY A 93 -9.14 4.80 14.23
CA GLY A 93 -9.51 3.99 15.39
C GLY A 93 -9.87 4.81 16.63
N ASN A 94 -9.27 6.00 16.78
CA ASN A 94 -9.59 6.96 17.84
C ASN A 94 -10.80 7.85 17.53
N SER A 95 -11.35 7.76 16.32
CA SER A 95 -12.52 8.55 15.90
C SER A 95 -13.83 7.84 16.23
N GLN A 96 -14.92 8.60 16.34
CA GLN A 96 -16.27 8.05 16.52
C GLN A 96 -16.81 7.32 15.26
N ASN A 97 -16.08 7.36 14.14
CA ASN A 97 -16.51 6.85 12.84
C ASN A 97 -15.82 5.53 12.46
N LEU A 98 -15.21 4.82 13.41
CA LEU A 98 -14.58 3.53 13.13
C LEU A 98 -15.62 2.51 12.66
N SER A 99 -15.43 1.99 11.45
CA SER A 99 -16.22 0.91 10.87
C SER A 99 -15.43 0.21 9.78
N CYS A 100 -15.78 -1.02 9.44
CA CYS A 100 -15.25 -1.70 8.24
C CYS A 100 -15.35 -0.85 6.97
N MET A 101 -16.41 -0.04 6.82
CA MET A 101 -16.60 0.83 5.65
C MET A 101 -15.60 1.99 5.61
N THR A 102 -15.38 2.66 6.74
CA THR A 102 -14.41 3.77 6.83
C THR A 102 -12.97 3.28 6.73
N ILE A 103 -12.66 2.11 7.28
CA ILE A 103 -11.39 1.41 7.07
C ILE A 103 -11.19 1.12 5.58
N ALA A 104 -12.17 0.51 4.91
CA ALA A 104 -12.09 0.20 3.48
C ALA A 104 -11.83 1.45 2.64
N THR A 105 -12.53 2.56 2.91
CA THR A 105 -12.31 3.85 2.23
C THR A 105 -10.87 4.34 2.38
N LEU A 106 -10.31 4.27 3.60
CA LEU A 106 -8.93 4.65 3.87
C LEU A 106 -7.95 3.76 3.10
N LEU A 107 -8.09 2.43 3.21
CA LEU A 107 -7.21 1.49 2.52
C LEU A 107 -7.29 1.65 0.99
N ASN A 108 -8.50 1.86 0.46
CA ASN A 108 -8.71 2.09 -0.96
C ASN A 108 -8.00 3.33 -1.51
N LYS A 109 -7.83 4.36 -0.66
CA LYS A 109 -7.13 5.59 -1.03
C LYS A 109 -5.62 5.46 -0.87
N TYR A 110 -5.15 4.94 0.26
CA TYR A 110 -3.73 5.06 0.63
C TYR A 110 -2.90 3.78 0.40
N VAL A 111 -3.53 2.61 0.28
CA VAL A 111 -2.81 1.35 0.03
C VAL A 111 -2.72 1.12 -1.47
N VAL A 112 -1.63 1.61 -2.03
CA VAL A 112 -1.24 1.40 -3.42
C VAL A 112 0.15 0.79 -3.42
N PHE A 113 0.40 -0.17 -4.31
CA PHE A 113 1.71 -0.79 -4.46
C PHE A 113 2.38 -0.37 -5.76
N ALA A 114 3.71 -0.25 -5.70
CA ALA A 114 4.56 -0.07 -6.86
C ALA A 114 5.62 -1.18 -6.94
N THR A 115 6.05 -1.47 -8.17
CA THR A 115 7.24 -2.27 -8.46
C THR A 115 8.35 -1.32 -8.89
N ILE A 116 9.44 -1.29 -8.12
CA ILE A 116 10.63 -0.46 -8.39
C ILE A 116 11.88 -1.32 -8.40
N SER A 117 12.96 -0.83 -9.01
CA SER A 117 14.25 -1.50 -8.96
C SER A 117 14.85 -1.45 -7.54
N LYS A 118 15.77 -2.37 -7.25
CA LYS A 118 16.55 -2.33 -6.00
C LYS A 118 17.35 -1.03 -5.86
N ARG A 119 17.83 -0.46 -6.97
CA ARG A 119 18.55 0.81 -7.01
C ARG A 119 17.65 1.98 -6.58
N GLU A 120 16.41 2.00 -7.06
CA GLU A 120 15.40 3.00 -6.68
C GLU A 120 14.95 2.85 -5.22
N ASP A 121 14.81 1.62 -4.71
CA ASP A 121 14.56 1.39 -3.28
C ASP A 121 15.71 1.94 -2.41
N GLU A 122 16.96 1.72 -2.83
CA GLU A 122 18.12 2.32 -2.16
C GLU A 122 18.10 3.85 -2.23
N LEU A 123 17.61 4.44 -3.33
CA LEU A 123 17.45 5.89 -3.47
C LEU A 123 16.41 6.44 -2.48
N LEU A 124 15.26 5.78 -2.33
CA LEU A 124 14.27 6.13 -1.31
C LEU A 124 14.87 6.04 0.10
N ARG A 125 15.68 5.00 0.36
CA ARG A 125 16.34 4.80 1.65
C ARG A 125 17.38 5.88 1.97
N LYS A 126 18.22 6.24 0.99
CA LYS A 126 19.21 7.32 1.12
C LYS A 126 18.55 8.66 1.44
N ASN A 127 17.36 8.90 0.90
CA ASN A 127 16.56 10.10 1.16
C ASN A 127 15.66 9.99 2.42
N LYS A 128 15.75 8.89 3.19
CA LYS A 128 14.93 8.62 4.39
C LYS A 128 13.42 8.54 4.13
N LEU A 129 13.03 8.22 2.89
CA LEU A 129 11.64 8.13 2.44
C LEU A 129 11.07 6.71 2.47
N THR A 130 11.79 5.71 2.98
CA THR A 130 11.27 4.32 3.09
C THR A 130 10.10 4.19 4.07
N SER A 131 10.05 5.05 5.10
CA SER A 131 9.03 4.99 6.16
C SER A 131 8.30 6.32 6.37
N SER A 132 8.55 7.32 5.53
CA SER A 132 7.97 8.67 5.63
C SER A 132 7.65 9.25 4.25
N MET A 133 6.70 10.18 4.20
CA MET A 133 6.45 11.01 3.02
C MET A 133 7.36 12.26 3.06
N PRO A 134 7.72 12.85 1.91
CA PRO A 134 8.47 14.11 1.89
C PRO A 134 7.68 15.23 2.58
N LYS A 135 8.39 16.26 3.05
CA LYS A 135 7.79 17.39 3.78
C LYS A 135 6.59 18.01 3.03
N GLY A 136 6.75 18.28 1.74
CA GLY A 136 5.70 18.87 0.89
C GLY A 136 4.41 18.05 0.81
N TYR A 137 4.42 16.75 1.12
CA TYR A 137 3.20 15.95 1.20
C TYR A 137 2.21 16.47 2.26
N TYR A 138 2.73 17.07 3.33
CA TYR A 138 1.95 17.53 4.48
C TYR A 138 1.61 19.04 4.44
N GLU A 139 2.09 19.78 3.43
CA GLU A 139 1.98 21.25 3.39
C GLU A 139 1.00 21.70 2.30
N GLU A 140 -0.12 22.31 2.67
CA GLU A 140 -1.22 22.70 1.74
C GLU A 140 -0.80 23.55 0.54
N ASN A 141 0.26 24.34 0.69
CA ASN A 141 0.77 25.24 -0.36
C ASN A 141 1.86 24.60 -1.24
N ASP A 142 2.25 23.35 -0.97
CA ASP A 142 3.25 22.62 -1.74
C ASP A 142 2.58 21.81 -2.87
N PHE A 143 3.23 21.71 -4.02
CA PHE A 143 2.73 20.95 -5.17
C PHE A 143 2.65 19.43 -4.91
N LEU A 144 3.33 18.94 -3.87
CA LEU A 144 3.29 17.56 -3.40
C LEU A 144 2.15 17.29 -2.41
N TYR A 145 1.39 18.32 -2.01
CA TYR A 145 0.36 18.19 -0.98
C TYR A 145 -0.62 17.06 -1.27
N ASN A 146 -0.78 16.13 -0.32
CA ASN A 146 -1.63 14.95 -0.44
C ASN A 146 -1.39 14.08 -1.69
N ASN A 147 -0.28 14.28 -2.40
CA ASN A 147 0.07 13.49 -3.58
C ASN A 147 0.70 12.17 -3.14
N LEU A 148 0.01 11.07 -3.40
CA LEU A 148 0.47 9.72 -3.03
C LEU A 148 1.83 9.39 -3.67
N LEU A 149 2.10 9.93 -4.87
CA LEU A 149 3.34 9.68 -5.61
C LEU A 149 4.50 10.60 -5.19
N SER A 150 4.31 11.45 -4.17
CA SER A 150 5.29 12.49 -3.80
C SER A 150 6.69 11.96 -3.49
N ARG A 151 6.85 10.76 -2.92
CA ARG A 151 8.18 10.15 -2.71
C ARG A 151 8.95 9.93 -4.01
N TYR A 152 8.24 9.50 -5.05
CA TYR A 152 8.81 9.22 -6.37
C TYR A 152 9.12 10.52 -7.10
N ILE A 153 8.22 11.50 -7.04
CA ILE A 153 8.44 12.84 -7.60
C ILE A 153 9.67 13.50 -6.94
N ALA A 154 9.77 13.46 -5.61
CA ALA A 154 10.88 14.05 -4.86
C ALA A 154 12.24 13.38 -5.13
N THR A 155 12.25 12.14 -5.64
CA THR A 155 13.48 11.39 -5.95
C THR A 155 13.74 11.22 -7.44
N GLY A 156 12.88 11.77 -8.30
CA GLY A 156 12.97 11.64 -9.75
C GLY A 156 12.67 10.24 -10.29
N ILE A 157 12.02 9.37 -9.50
CA ILE A 157 11.57 8.06 -9.95
C ILE A 157 10.30 8.24 -10.77
N VAL A 158 10.32 7.77 -12.02
CA VAL A 158 9.17 7.86 -12.93
C VAL A 158 8.39 6.55 -12.87
N LEU A 159 7.14 6.62 -12.42
CA LEU A 159 6.20 5.49 -12.41
C LEU A 159 5.27 5.54 -13.61
N GLU A 160 4.92 4.37 -14.12
CA GLU A 160 3.94 4.16 -15.19
C GLU A 160 2.87 3.21 -14.69
N GLU A 161 1.62 3.44 -15.09
CA GLU A 161 0.54 2.47 -14.90
C GLU A 161 0.76 1.26 -15.82
N THR A 162 0.48 0.06 -15.32
CA THR A 162 0.28 -1.08 -16.21
C THR A 162 -0.93 -0.85 -17.09
N LYS A 163 -0.72 -0.96 -18.41
CA LYS A 163 -1.79 -1.13 -19.40
C LYS A 163 -2.50 -2.46 -19.22
#